data_AF-M0HNH3-F1
#
_entry.id   AF-M0HNH3-F1
#
_cell.length_a   1.000
_cell.length_b   1.000
_cell.length_c   1.000
_cell.angle_alpha   90.00
_cell.angle_beta   90.00
_cell.angle_gamma   90.00
#
_symmetry.space_group_name_H-M   'P 1'
#
loop_
_entity.id
_entity.type
_entity.pdbx_description
1 polymer ?
#
loop_
_entity_poly.entity_id
_entity_poly.type
_entity_poly.pdbx_seq_one_letter_code
_entity_poly.pdbx_strand_id
1 'polypeptide(L)'
;MSHPQGESYDREQTDYWTDEEFRERISDLPPSAKLVARILDNNDQMTQEQLMSESLLLRRTVGYALNRLEENGLVHSRPDLRDPRKRLYELAMDT
;
A
#
# COMPACT_ATOMS: atom_id res chain seq x y z
N MET A 1 -27.75 -9.36 12.43
CA MET A 1 -27.43 -8.97 11.05
C MET A 1 -26.60 -10.09 10.45
N SER A 2 -27.28 -10.98 9.74
CA SER A 2 -26.70 -12.16 9.11
C SER A 2 -26.01 -11.74 7.82
N HIS A 3 -24.77 -12.19 7.61
CA HIS A 3 -24.18 -12.23 6.28
C HIS A 3 -25.00 -13.23 5.44
N PRO A 4 -25.57 -12.85 4.28
CA PRO A 4 -26.30 -13.78 3.44
C PRO A 4 -25.31 -14.76 2.78
N GLN A 5 -25.66 -16.05 2.81
CA GLN A 5 -25.00 -17.09 2.02
C GLN A 5 -25.60 -17.14 0.61
N GLY A 6 -24.73 -17.27 -0.38
CA GLY A 6 -25.05 -17.80 -1.70
C GLY A 6 -24.91 -16.79 -2.82
N GLU A 7 -23.70 -16.66 -3.36
CA GLU A 7 -23.43 -16.46 -4.79
C GLU A 7 -21.92 -16.61 -5.02
N SER A 8 -21.54 -17.67 -5.73
CA SER A 8 -20.19 -17.94 -6.18
C SER A 8 -19.80 -16.90 -7.21
N TYR A 9 -19.13 -15.84 -6.76
CA TYR A 9 -18.31 -15.05 -7.67
C TYR A 9 -16.95 -15.71 -7.68
N ASP A 10 -16.54 -16.29 -8.82
CA ASP A 10 -15.12 -16.34 -9.19
C ASP A 10 -14.63 -14.89 -9.28
N ARG A 11 -14.47 -14.25 -8.13
CA ARG A 11 -13.86 -12.95 -8.00
C ARG A 11 -12.39 -13.25 -7.80
N GLU A 12 -11.58 -12.89 -8.79
CA GLU A 12 -10.22 -12.49 -8.53
C GLU A 12 -10.28 -11.56 -7.31
N GLN A 13 -9.89 -12.09 -6.14
CA GLN A 13 -9.85 -11.33 -4.90
C GLN A 13 -8.87 -10.20 -5.13
N THR A 14 -9.41 -9.04 -5.44
CA THR A 14 -8.64 -7.82 -5.37
C THR A 14 -8.33 -7.63 -3.88
N ASP A 15 -7.09 -7.86 -3.48
CA ASP A 15 -6.57 -7.72 -2.10
C ASP A 15 -6.68 -6.25 -1.63
N TYR A 16 -7.90 -5.73 -1.48
CA TYR A 16 -8.19 -4.42 -0.93
C TYR A 16 -8.74 -4.59 0.49
N TRP A 17 -8.28 -3.75 1.41
CA TRP A 17 -8.69 -3.73 2.80
C TRP A 17 -9.71 -2.63 3.03
N THR A 18 -10.63 -2.86 3.98
CA THR A 18 -11.42 -1.77 4.55
C THR A 18 -10.55 -0.84 5.40
N ASP A 19 -10.99 0.41 5.62
CA ASP A 19 -10.28 1.38 6.46
C ASP A 19 -9.93 0.83 7.86
N GLU A 20 -10.85 0.11 8.48
CA GLU A 20 -10.65 -0.44 9.83
C GLU A 20 -9.59 -1.55 9.83
N GLU A 21 -9.67 -2.48 8.89
CA GLU A 21 -8.70 -3.58 8.71
C GLU A 21 -7.30 -3.07 8.36
N PHE A 22 -7.23 -2.00 7.57
CA PHE A 22 -5.99 -1.31 7.24
C PHE A 22 -5.37 -0.68 8.51
N ARG A 23 -6.19 0.02 9.31
CA ARG A 23 -5.76 0.67 10.55
C ARG A 23 -5.24 -0.33 11.59
N GLU A 24 -5.86 -1.49 11.69
CA GLU A 24 -5.41 -2.58 12.56
C GLU A 24 -4.03 -3.11 12.13
N ARG A 25 -3.85 -3.42 10.84
CA ARG A 25 -2.57 -3.95 10.33
C ARG A 25 -1.44 -2.94 10.43
N ILE A 26 -1.74 -1.67 10.14
CA ILE A 26 -0.71 -0.63 10.09
C ILE A 26 -0.27 -0.17 11.50
N SER A 27 -1.06 -0.39 12.55
CA SER A 27 -0.72 0.08 13.90
C SER A 27 0.59 -0.53 14.41
N ASP A 28 0.82 -1.80 14.09
CA ASP A 28 1.99 -2.59 14.51
C ASP A 28 3.23 -2.37 13.63
N LEU A 29 3.08 -1.58 12.55
CA LEU A 29 4.18 -1.30 11.66
C LEU A 29 5.12 -0.20 12.21
N PRO A 30 6.42 -0.25 11.81
CA PRO A 30 7.39 0.74 12.23
C PRO A 30 7.03 2.15 11.75
N PRO A 31 7.50 3.22 12.43
CA PRO A 31 7.14 4.59 12.10
C PRO A 31 7.39 4.99 10.64
N SER A 32 8.47 4.49 10.04
CA SER A 32 8.77 4.76 8.62
C SER A 32 7.73 4.20 7.67
N ALA A 33 7.18 3.01 7.96
CA ALA A 33 6.10 2.40 7.17
C ALA A 33 4.81 3.20 7.30
N LYS A 34 4.45 3.61 8.53
CA LYS A 34 3.28 4.45 8.79
C LYS A 34 3.35 5.79 8.06
N LEU A 35 4.52 6.44 8.06
CA LEU A 35 4.73 7.69 7.33
C LEU A 35 4.58 7.50 5.82
N VAL A 36 5.19 6.47 5.24
CA VAL A 36 5.09 6.17 3.81
C VAL A 36 3.64 5.90 3.40
N ALA A 37 2.90 5.12 4.19
CA ALA A 37 1.48 4.88 3.93
C ALA A 37 0.66 6.16 3.97
N ARG A 38 0.91 7.05 4.94
CA ARG A 38 0.23 8.36 5.01
C ARG A 38 0.55 9.25 3.80
N ILE A 39 1.76 9.15 3.26
CA ILE A 39 2.12 9.90 2.05
C ILE A 39 1.38 9.33 0.83
N LEU A 40 1.29 8.00 0.69
CA LEU A 40 0.52 7.35 -0.37
C LEU A 40 -0.98 7.62 -0.24
N ASP A 41 -1.53 7.67 0.97
CA ASP A 41 -2.92 8.06 1.23
C ASP A 41 -3.25 9.46 0.66
N ASN A 42 -2.31 10.41 0.79
CA ASN A 42 -2.47 11.75 0.23
C ASN A 42 -2.14 11.83 -1.27
N ASN A 43 -1.55 10.79 -1.86
CA ASN A 43 -1.04 10.78 -3.22
C ASN A 43 -1.31 9.43 -3.90
N ASP A 44 -2.29 9.37 -4.80
CA ASP A 44 -2.76 8.14 -5.48
C ASP A 44 -1.68 7.07 -5.72
N GLN A 45 -0.61 7.43 -6.44
CA GLN A 45 0.50 6.52 -6.74
C GLN A 45 1.84 7.26 -6.77
N MET A 46 2.88 6.63 -6.21
CA MET A 46 4.21 7.24 -6.17
C MET A 46 5.31 6.23 -6.49
N THR A 47 6.36 6.69 -7.16
CA THR A 47 7.62 5.95 -7.28
C THR A 47 8.42 6.03 -5.97
N GLN A 48 9.36 5.11 -5.79
CA GLN A 48 10.27 5.14 -4.63
C GLN A 48 11.05 6.47 -4.52
N GLU A 49 11.42 7.08 -5.66
CA GLU A 49 12.13 8.37 -5.68
C GLU A 49 11.25 9.52 -5.21
N GLN A 50 9.99 9.55 -5.63
CA GLN A 50 9.03 10.53 -5.15
C GLN A 50 8.76 10.35 -3.66
N LEU A 51 8.60 9.11 -3.18
CA LEU A 51 8.46 8.82 -1.75
C LEU A 51 9.66 9.29 -0.94
N MET A 52 10.89 9.15 -1.45
CA MET A 52 12.08 9.72 -0.81
C MET A 52 12.00 11.24 -0.71
N SER A 53 11.57 11.91 -1.79
CA SER A 53 11.44 13.37 -1.83
C SER A 53 10.39 13.88 -0.84
N GLU A 54 9.21 13.25 -0.79
CA GLU A 54 8.11 13.68 0.08
C GLU A 54 8.35 13.34 1.55
N SER A 55 8.91 12.15 1.83
CA SER A 55 9.14 11.70 3.22
C SER A 55 10.41 12.26 3.85
N LEU A 56 11.33 12.80 3.04
CA LEU A 56 12.70 13.15 3.43
C LEU A 56 13.50 11.95 4.02
N LEU A 57 13.06 10.72 3.76
CA LEU A 57 13.74 9.51 4.17
C LEU A 57 14.77 9.07 3.13
N LEU A 58 15.83 8.43 3.61
CA LEU A 58 16.83 7.80 2.74
C LEU A 58 16.22 6.62 1.96
N ARG A 59 16.77 6.34 0.78
CA ARG A 59 16.34 5.22 -0.10
C ARG A 59 16.19 3.89 0.65
N ARG A 60 17.15 3.56 1.51
CA ARG A 60 17.14 2.31 2.30
C ARG A 60 15.94 2.26 3.25
N THR A 61 15.61 3.38 3.88
CA THR A 61 14.48 3.48 4.82
C THR A 61 13.15 3.44 4.09
N VAL A 62 13.03 4.11 2.94
CA VAL A 62 11.83 4.00 2.08
C VAL A 62 11.67 2.57 1.57
N GLY A 63 12.74 1.93 1.12
CA GLY A 63 12.72 0.52 0.70
C GLY A 63 12.28 -0.41 1.82
N TYR A 64 12.80 -0.22 3.04
CA TYR A 64 12.36 -0.96 4.22
C TYR A 64 10.87 -0.73 4.54
N ALA A 65 10.41 0.52 4.50
CA ALA A 65 9.01 0.88 4.73
C ALA A 65 8.08 0.20 3.71
N LEU A 66 8.41 0.30 2.42
CA LEU A 66 7.65 -0.33 1.34
C LEU A 66 7.60 -1.85 1.47
N ASN A 67 8.74 -2.49 1.74
CA ASN A 67 8.79 -3.94 1.96
C ASN A 67 7.90 -4.34 3.15
N ARG A 68 7.92 -3.61 4.28
CA ARG A 68 7.03 -3.89 5.42
C ARG A 68 5.55 -3.72 5.07
N LEU A 69 5.20 -2.74 4.24
CA LEU A 69 3.82 -2.53 3.79
C LEU A 69 3.36 -3.64 2.83
N GLU A 70 4.21 -4.02 1.86
CA GLU A 70 3.95 -5.10 0.91
C GLU A 70 3.81 -6.46 1.62
N GLU A 71 4.68 -6.76 2.59
CA GLU A 71 4.59 -7.99 3.40
C GLU A 71 3.29 -8.11 4.21
N ASN A 72 2.65 -6.97 4.52
CA ASN A 72 1.36 -6.92 5.21
C ASN A 72 0.19 -6.71 4.25
N GLY A 73 0.43 -6.75 2.93
CA GLY A 73 -0.57 -6.54 1.90
C GLY A 73 -1.17 -5.13 1.87
N LEU A 74 -0.57 -4.15 2.55
CA LEU A 74 -1.11 -2.79 2.68
C LEU A 74 -0.78 -1.87 1.51
N VAL A 75 0.17 -2.28 0.67
CA VAL A 75 0.59 -1.56 -0.53
C VAL A 75 0.72 -2.54 -1.68
N HIS A 76 0.21 -2.13 -2.84
CA HIS A 76 0.43 -2.79 -4.12
C HIS A 76 1.53 -2.09 -4.89
N SER A 77 2.26 -2.84 -5.71
CA SER A 77 3.25 -2.26 -6.60
C SER A 77 3.17 -2.81 -8.01
N ARG A 78 3.34 -1.92 -8.99
CA ARG A 78 3.27 -2.22 -10.43
C ARG A 78 4.38 -1.53 -11.21
N PRO A 79 4.84 -2.08 -12.35
CA PRO A 79 5.79 -1.38 -13.21
C PRO A 79 5.24 -0.02 -13.67
N ASP A 80 6.09 1.00 -13.69
CA ASP A 80 5.73 2.29 -14.28
C ASP A 80 5.60 2.13 -15.80
N LEU A 81 4.49 2.63 -16.36
CA LEU A 81 4.22 2.58 -17.79
C LEU A 81 5.23 3.40 -18.62
N ARG A 82 5.81 4.45 -18.04
CA ARG A 82 6.80 5.34 -18.68
C ARG A 82 8.21 4.77 -18.62
N ASP A 83 8.55 4.08 -17.53
CA ASP A 83 9.84 3.40 -17.36
C ASP A 83 9.65 2.09 -16.58
N PRO A 84 9.59 0.92 -17.24
CA PRO A 84 9.34 -0.37 -16.60
C PRO A 84 10.39 -0.78 -15.55
N ARG A 85 11.54 -0.08 -15.48
CA ARG A 85 12.54 -0.28 -14.43
C ARG A 85 12.11 0.30 -13.09
N LYS A 86 11.18 1.26 -13.10
CA LYS A 86 10.60 1.86 -11.91
C LYS A 86 9.33 1.13 -11.52
N ARG A 87 9.02 1.18 -10.23
CA ARG A 87 7.76 0.71 -9.67
C ARG A 87 6.96 1.89 -9.15
N LEU A 88 5.66 1.85 -9.39
CA LEU A 88 4.65 2.68 -8.73
C LEU A 88 4.07 1.89 -7.57
N TYR A 89 3.87 2.58 -6.47
CA TYR A 89 3.29 2.04 -5.22
C TYR A 89 1.99 2.79 -4.92
N GLU A 90 0.99 2.05 -4.43
CA GLU A 90 -0.34 2.56 -4.08
C GLU A 90 -0.90 1.80 -2.87
N LEU A 91 -1.82 2.42 -2.13
CA LEU A 91 -2.45 1.74 -1.00
C LEU A 91 -3.42 0.65 -1.47
N ALA A 92 -3.43 -0.45 -0.74
CA ALA A 92 -4.38 -1.53 -0.90
C ALA A 92 -5.66 -1.24 -0.10
N MET A 93 -6.33 -0.12 -0.38
CA MET A 93 -7.54 0.32 0.31
C MET A 93 -8.70 0.46 -0.67
N ASP A 94 -9.89 0.04 -0.27
CA ASP A 94 -11.13 0.25 -1.04
C ASP A 94 -11.58 1.71 -0.85
N THR A 95 -11.47 2.53 -1.90
CA THR A 95 -11.82 3.97 -1.90
C THR A 95 -13.24 4.21 -2.39
#